data_AF-A0A286SCX2-F1
#
_entry.id   AF-A0A286SCX2-F1
#
_cell.length_a   1.000
_cell.length_b   1.000
_cell.length_c   1.000
_cell.angle_alpha   90.00
_cell.angle_beta   90.00
_cell.angle_gamma   90.00
#
_symmetry.space_group_name_H-M   'P 1'
#
loop_
_entity.id
_entity.type
_entity.pdbx_description
1 polymer ?
#
loop_
_entity_poly.entity_id
_entity_poly.type
_entity_poly.pdbx_seq_one_letter_code
_entity_poly.pdbx_strand_id
1 'polypeptide(L)'
;DIVRGKDMFRSNEKIENGLRKLFKKIHDLNKSKINDYDRDGPEYYKLREAWWKANRDQVWKAITCNAPYKSRYFIQSENNTQLFSNRQCGHGEHEVLTNLDYVPQYLRWYDEWAEDFCRIRNHKLQKVKEACRDEENGKYCSHNGYDCTKTIWKKGVLHWSNECTDCSVKCKLYEIWLGNQREAFRKQKEKYEKEIEAYVSDTGISNTNINNEYYKEFYEKLKNNEYGNIDNFLNLLNEGKYCKEKLPEEEVIKFTNSGDKETFHRSKYCQVCPDCGVNCDDKTCKEKPNDRNCRNNGAYDPPEDVTPTQINVFYSADQEGDISNKLSEFCNEEIEKNSQKWQCYYESTYINACKMEKKNGNNMSEEKITQFHNFFELWIIYLL
;
A
#
# COMPACT_ATOMS: atom_id res chain seq x y z
N ASP A 1 18.87 -18.98 2.72
CA ASP A 1 18.54 -19.51 1.37
C ASP A 1 19.69 -19.48 0.37
N ILE A 2 20.48 -18.41 0.28
CA ILE A 2 21.63 -18.32 -0.66
C ILE A 2 22.56 -19.54 -0.57
N VAL A 3 23.05 -19.87 0.63
CA VAL A 3 23.94 -21.04 0.86
C VAL A 3 23.30 -22.35 0.37
N ARG A 4 21.97 -22.45 0.54
CA ARG A 4 21.18 -23.65 0.22
C ARG A 4 20.71 -23.70 -1.24
N GLY A 5 21.02 -22.68 -2.04
CA GLY A 5 20.54 -22.57 -3.42
C GLY A 5 19.02 -22.41 -3.53
N LYS A 6 18.38 -21.84 -2.50
CA LYS A 6 16.92 -21.61 -2.42
C LYS A 6 16.53 -20.15 -2.63
N ASP A 7 17.52 -19.27 -2.83
CA ASP A 7 17.30 -17.84 -2.95
C ASP A 7 16.69 -17.51 -4.32
N MET A 8 15.57 -16.76 -4.30
CA MET A 8 14.83 -16.36 -5.49
C MET A 8 15.27 -14.99 -6.02
N PHE A 9 16.06 -14.22 -5.25
CA PHE A 9 16.58 -12.95 -5.74
C PHE A 9 17.56 -13.27 -6.87
N ARG A 10 17.50 -12.50 -7.98
CA ARG A 10 18.28 -12.79 -9.20
C ARG A 10 19.71 -13.15 -8.83
N SER A 11 20.03 -14.44 -8.96
CA SER A 11 21.27 -14.97 -8.45
C SER A 11 22.41 -14.35 -9.24
N ASN A 12 23.40 -13.84 -8.52
CA ASN A 12 24.67 -13.54 -9.15
C ASN A 12 25.29 -14.89 -9.51
N GLU A 13 25.37 -15.22 -10.80
CA GLU A 13 25.91 -16.49 -11.28
C GLU A 13 27.29 -16.80 -10.68
N LYS A 14 28.08 -15.78 -10.34
CA LYS A 14 29.38 -15.97 -9.68
C LYS A 14 29.24 -16.58 -8.28
N ILE A 15 28.24 -16.16 -7.51
CA ILE A 15 27.98 -16.68 -6.16
C ILE A 15 27.54 -18.14 -6.26
N GLU A 16 26.56 -18.43 -7.10
CA GLU A 16 26.04 -19.80 -7.23
C GLU A 16 27.10 -20.76 -7.79
N ASN A 17 27.85 -20.35 -8.80
CA ASN A 17 28.98 -21.14 -9.32
C ASN A 17 30.09 -21.32 -8.27
N GLY A 18 30.33 -20.31 -7.43
CA GLY A 18 31.27 -20.39 -6.32
C GLY A 18 30.83 -21.42 -5.27
N LEU A 19 29.55 -21.36 -4.87
CA LEU A 19 28.95 -22.31 -3.93
C LEU A 19 28.96 -23.73 -4.47
N ARG A 20 28.57 -23.94 -5.74
CA ARG A 20 28.65 -25.26 -6.41
C ARG A 20 30.07 -25.85 -6.34
N LYS A 21 31.08 -25.04 -6.68
CA LYS A 21 32.50 -25.46 -6.62
C LYS A 21 32.94 -25.78 -5.19
N LEU A 22 32.51 -25.00 -4.21
CA LEU A 22 32.81 -25.23 -2.79
C LEU A 22 32.19 -26.55 -2.31
N PHE A 23 30.90 -26.76 -2.54
CA PHE A 23 30.20 -27.96 -2.09
C PHE A 23 30.68 -29.22 -2.82
N LYS A 24 31.08 -29.12 -4.09
CA LYS A 24 31.80 -30.20 -4.77
C LYS A 24 33.08 -30.60 -4.03
N LYS A 25 33.91 -29.61 -3.64
CA LYS A 25 35.14 -29.91 -2.87
C LYS A 25 34.82 -30.54 -1.52
N ILE A 26 33.79 -30.05 -0.81
CA ILE A 26 33.36 -30.62 0.48
C ILE A 26 32.92 -32.08 0.31
N HIS A 27 32.13 -32.36 -0.73
CA HIS A 27 31.71 -33.71 -1.10
C HIS A 27 32.94 -34.62 -1.36
N ASP A 28 33.90 -34.14 -2.15
CA ASP A 28 35.10 -34.89 -2.55
C ASP A 28 36.12 -35.09 -1.40
N LEU A 29 36.08 -34.26 -0.35
CA LEU A 29 36.98 -34.37 0.82
C LEU A 29 36.64 -35.57 1.72
N ASN A 30 35.44 -36.14 1.61
CA ASN A 30 34.93 -37.12 2.56
C ASN A 30 35.49 -38.52 2.27
N LYS A 31 36.68 -38.83 2.83
CA LYS A 31 37.39 -40.11 2.62
C LYS A 31 36.73 -41.32 3.31
N SER A 32 35.88 -41.09 4.32
CA SER A 32 35.00 -42.09 4.92
C SER A 32 33.62 -41.96 4.28
N LYS A 33 33.25 -42.94 3.46
CA LYS A 33 32.02 -43.00 2.64
C LYS A 33 30.73 -42.70 3.42
N ILE A 34 30.35 -41.44 3.52
CA ILE A 34 28.97 -41.03 3.84
C ILE A 34 28.23 -41.00 2.50
N ASN A 35 27.58 -42.11 2.15
CA ASN A 35 26.91 -42.28 0.85
C ASN A 35 25.58 -41.52 0.75
N ASP A 36 25.12 -40.89 1.84
CA ASP A 36 23.80 -40.24 1.94
C ASP A 36 23.60 -39.09 0.93
N TYR A 37 24.71 -38.55 0.40
CA TYR A 37 24.74 -37.44 -0.55
C TYR A 37 25.17 -37.84 -1.98
N ASP A 38 25.46 -39.12 -2.25
CA ASP A 38 25.97 -39.57 -3.55
C ASP A 38 24.98 -39.34 -4.70
N ARG A 39 23.69 -39.20 -4.39
CA ARG A 39 22.60 -38.96 -5.36
C ARG A 39 22.06 -37.53 -5.33
N ASP A 40 22.79 -36.59 -4.76
CA ASP A 40 22.34 -35.21 -4.52
C ASP A 40 22.39 -34.28 -5.75
N GLY A 41 22.80 -34.84 -6.90
CA GLY A 41 22.92 -34.12 -8.16
C GLY A 41 24.03 -33.07 -8.17
N PRO A 42 24.20 -32.33 -9.28
CA PRO A 42 25.29 -31.34 -9.43
C PRO A 42 25.13 -30.10 -8.54
N GLU A 43 23.95 -29.92 -7.96
CA GLU A 43 23.62 -28.77 -7.12
C GLU A 43 23.92 -29.00 -5.64
N TYR A 44 24.03 -30.28 -5.21
CA TYR A 44 24.33 -30.66 -3.84
C TYR A 44 23.31 -30.13 -2.81
N TYR A 45 22.01 -30.15 -3.10
CA TYR A 45 21.00 -29.53 -2.24
C TYR A 45 20.89 -30.17 -0.85
N LYS A 46 20.86 -31.50 -0.73
CA LYS A 46 20.83 -32.21 0.56
C LYS A 46 22.08 -31.94 1.39
N LEU A 47 23.26 -31.92 0.76
CA LEU A 47 24.52 -31.60 1.42
C LEU A 47 24.53 -30.15 1.90
N ARG A 48 24.04 -29.20 1.10
CA ARG A 48 23.90 -27.79 1.49
C ARG A 48 22.91 -27.59 2.65
N GLU A 49 21.79 -28.31 2.67
CA GLU A 49 20.83 -28.31 3.79
C GLU A 49 21.44 -28.86 5.06
N ALA A 50 22.12 -30.02 4.98
CA ALA A 50 22.81 -30.63 6.12
C ALA A 50 23.92 -29.72 6.66
N TRP A 51 24.69 -29.10 5.75
CA TRP A 51 25.71 -28.12 6.12
C TRP A 51 25.09 -26.92 6.83
N TRP A 52 23.99 -26.37 6.32
CA TRP A 52 23.31 -25.25 6.98
C TRP A 52 22.84 -25.64 8.39
N LYS A 53 22.15 -26.78 8.53
CA LYS A 53 21.69 -27.29 9.83
C LYS A 53 22.84 -27.44 10.84
N ALA A 54 24.01 -27.90 10.38
CA ALA A 54 25.18 -28.10 11.23
C ALA A 54 25.95 -26.82 11.59
N ASN A 55 25.73 -25.70 10.87
CA ASN A 55 26.54 -24.48 11.03
C ASN A 55 25.72 -23.20 11.32
N ARG A 56 24.38 -23.27 11.34
CA ARG A 56 23.51 -22.10 11.51
C ARG A 56 23.73 -21.34 12.82
N ASP A 57 24.12 -22.04 13.88
CA ASP A 57 24.49 -21.48 15.19
C ASP A 57 25.74 -20.59 15.10
N GLN A 58 26.77 -21.07 14.40
CA GLN A 58 28.00 -20.31 14.17
C GLN A 58 27.74 -19.09 13.27
N VAL A 59 26.90 -19.25 12.25
CA VAL A 59 26.48 -18.14 11.38
C VAL A 59 25.70 -17.10 12.18
N TRP A 60 24.78 -17.52 13.06
CA TRP A 60 24.03 -16.61 13.93
C TRP A 60 24.96 -15.83 14.87
N LYS A 61 25.94 -16.51 15.48
CA LYS A 61 26.96 -15.88 16.32
C LYS A 61 27.74 -14.82 15.55
N ALA A 62 28.10 -15.08 14.29
CA ALA A 62 28.77 -14.10 13.45
C ALA A 62 27.88 -12.88 13.13
N ILE A 63 26.62 -13.10 12.73
CA ILE A 63 25.66 -12.03 12.39
C ILE A 63 25.38 -11.14 13.62
N THR A 64 25.26 -11.73 14.80
CA THR A 64 24.94 -11.02 16.04
C THR A 64 26.16 -10.43 16.76
N CYS A 65 27.37 -10.59 16.21
CA CYS A 65 28.61 -10.14 16.84
C CYS A 65 28.61 -8.66 17.23
N ASN A 66 27.98 -7.82 16.41
CA ASN A 66 27.85 -6.38 16.65
C ASN A 66 26.41 -5.95 17.01
N ALA A 67 25.54 -6.89 17.40
CA ALA A 67 24.21 -6.54 17.85
C ALA A 67 24.29 -5.66 19.13
N PRO A 68 23.48 -4.59 19.26
CA PRO A 68 23.49 -3.74 20.44
C PRO A 68 23.23 -4.54 21.72
N TYR A 69 23.88 -4.13 22.80
CA TYR A 69 23.87 -4.87 24.07
C TYR A 69 22.45 -5.15 24.61
N LYS A 70 21.53 -4.21 24.45
CA LYS A 70 20.16 -4.33 24.96
C LYS A 70 19.19 -5.00 23.98
N SER A 71 19.63 -5.34 22.76
CA SER A 71 18.78 -6.02 21.77
C SER A 71 18.54 -7.47 22.16
N ARG A 72 17.29 -7.92 22.00
CA ARG A 72 16.85 -9.30 22.24
C ARG A 72 15.93 -9.73 21.10
N TYR A 73 15.97 -11.00 20.76
CA TYR A 73 14.99 -11.63 19.87
C TYR A 73 13.82 -12.15 20.69
N PHE A 74 12.62 -12.05 20.14
CA PHE A 74 11.37 -12.44 20.81
C PHE A 74 10.53 -13.27 19.85
N ILE A 75 9.93 -14.35 20.37
CA ILE A 75 8.90 -15.12 19.69
C ILE A 75 7.78 -15.46 20.67
N GLN A 76 6.57 -15.58 20.13
CA GLN A 76 5.41 -16.06 20.85
C GLN A 76 4.90 -17.33 20.18
N SER A 77 4.67 -18.39 20.96
CA SER A 77 4.03 -19.61 20.46
C SER A 77 2.52 -19.47 20.39
N GLU A 78 1.86 -20.43 19.74
CA GLU A 78 0.40 -20.54 19.67
C GLU A 78 -0.26 -20.57 21.06
N ASN A 79 0.39 -21.19 22.05
CA ASN A 79 -0.06 -21.24 23.44
C ASN A 79 0.26 -19.96 24.24
N ASN A 80 0.52 -18.84 23.57
CA ASN A 80 0.93 -17.55 24.16
C ASN A 80 2.19 -17.61 25.04
N THR A 81 3.03 -18.64 24.86
CA THR A 81 4.30 -18.72 25.57
C THR A 81 5.29 -17.79 24.91
N GLN A 82 5.87 -16.90 25.70
CA GLN A 82 6.80 -15.88 25.26
C GLN A 82 8.24 -16.32 25.53
N LEU A 83 9.05 -16.39 24.49
CA LEU A 83 10.48 -16.73 24.58
C LEU A 83 11.31 -15.53 24.15
N PHE A 84 12.37 -15.27 24.91
CA PHE A 84 13.31 -14.19 24.64
C PHE A 84 14.73 -14.74 24.60
N SER A 85 15.52 -14.29 23.63
CA SER A 85 16.95 -14.51 23.67
C SER A 85 17.60 -13.66 24.77
N ASN A 86 18.81 -14.04 25.14
CA ASN A 86 19.72 -13.17 25.89
C ASN A 86 20.09 -11.90 25.11
N ARG A 87 20.87 -11.05 25.78
CA ARG A 87 21.46 -9.80 25.24
C ARG A 87 22.16 -10.03 23.90
N GLN A 88 22.24 -8.99 23.08
CA GLN A 88 22.82 -9.04 21.73
C GLN A 88 22.16 -10.09 20.84
N CYS A 89 20.83 -10.20 20.91
CA CYS A 89 20.05 -11.15 20.11
C CYS A 89 20.48 -12.62 20.27
N GLY A 90 20.96 -12.99 21.47
CA GLY A 90 21.39 -14.36 21.76
C GLY A 90 22.81 -14.71 21.27
N HIS A 91 23.69 -13.72 21.05
CA HIS A 91 25.05 -13.94 20.53
C HIS A 91 25.87 -15.01 21.28
N GLY A 92 25.73 -15.08 22.61
CA GLY A 92 26.43 -16.04 23.47
C GLY A 92 25.69 -17.35 23.70
N GLU A 93 24.53 -17.55 23.09
CA GLU A 93 23.70 -18.76 23.26
C GLU A 93 24.13 -19.87 22.30
N HIS A 94 23.97 -21.11 22.73
CA HIS A 94 24.23 -22.27 21.88
C HIS A 94 23.08 -22.54 20.90
N GLU A 95 21.84 -22.20 21.29
CA GLU A 95 20.66 -22.43 20.46
C GLU A 95 20.16 -21.13 19.85
N VAL A 96 19.93 -21.15 18.53
CA VAL A 96 19.36 -20.01 17.80
C VAL A 96 17.86 -20.04 17.92
N LEU A 97 17.28 -19.05 18.60
CA LEU A 97 15.85 -18.98 18.88
C LEU A 97 14.98 -18.78 17.63
N THR A 98 15.49 -18.10 16.60
CA THR A 98 14.73 -17.90 15.34
C THR A 98 14.70 -19.17 14.50
N ASN A 99 13.57 -19.41 13.83
CA ASN A 99 13.40 -20.46 12.82
C ASN A 99 13.01 -19.88 11.46
N LEU A 100 13.24 -18.58 11.23
CA LEU A 100 12.93 -17.93 9.95
C LEU A 100 13.72 -18.56 8.79
N ASP A 101 14.92 -19.07 9.03
CA ASP A 101 15.67 -19.83 8.03
C ASP A 101 14.97 -21.14 7.60
N TYR A 102 13.91 -21.55 8.28
CA TYR A 102 13.04 -22.65 7.89
C TYR A 102 11.66 -22.14 7.38
N VAL A 103 11.37 -20.86 7.31
CA VAL A 103 10.14 -20.38 6.65
C VAL A 103 10.39 -20.27 5.13
N PRO A 104 9.44 -20.60 4.23
CA PRO A 104 9.59 -20.31 2.79
C PRO A 104 9.95 -18.85 2.53
N GLN A 105 10.89 -18.59 1.62
CA GLN A 105 11.42 -17.24 1.41
C GLN A 105 10.35 -16.23 1.00
N TYR A 106 9.41 -16.66 0.14
CA TYR A 106 8.29 -15.84 -0.27
C TYR A 106 7.48 -15.31 0.92
N LEU A 107 7.09 -16.19 1.87
CA LEU A 107 6.31 -15.79 3.04
C LEU A 107 7.07 -14.82 3.94
N ARG A 108 8.39 -15.00 4.10
CA ARG A 108 9.22 -14.06 4.85
C ARG A 108 9.28 -12.69 4.20
N TRP A 109 9.41 -12.65 2.87
CA TRP A 109 9.42 -11.39 2.12
C TRP A 109 8.04 -10.72 2.12
N TYR A 110 6.96 -11.49 2.19
CA TYR A 110 5.62 -10.93 2.31
C TYR A 110 5.42 -10.28 3.68
N ASP A 111 5.80 -10.98 4.75
CA ASP A 111 5.79 -10.48 6.13
C ASP A 111 6.68 -9.22 6.27
N GLU A 112 7.92 -9.28 5.78
CA GLU A 112 8.85 -8.15 5.76
C GLU A 112 8.28 -6.95 4.97
N TRP A 113 7.71 -7.20 3.79
CA TRP A 113 7.07 -6.17 2.98
C TRP A 113 5.91 -5.50 3.74
N ALA A 114 5.07 -6.27 4.45
CA ALA A 114 3.93 -5.73 5.17
C ALA A 114 4.37 -4.84 6.34
N GLU A 115 5.32 -5.31 7.15
CA GLU A 115 5.88 -4.53 8.26
C GLU A 115 6.56 -3.24 7.77
N ASP A 116 7.35 -3.33 6.69
CA ASP A 116 7.99 -2.15 6.09
C ASP A 116 6.99 -1.20 5.46
N PHE A 117 5.95 -1.71 4.79
CA PHE A 117 4.86 -0.90 4.27
C PHE A 117 4.20 -0.10 5.39
N CYS A 118 3.80 -0.76 6.48
CA CYS A 118 3.14 -0.11 7.61
C CYS A 118 4.04 0.97 8.25
N ARG A 119 5.31 0.64 8.50
CA ARG A 119 6.30 1.57 9.06
C ARG A 119 6.56 2.79 8.17
N ILE A 120 6.78 2.56 6.87
CA ILE A 120 7.07 3.62 5.90
C ILE A 120 5.82 4.46 5.63
N ARG A 121 4.64 3.84 5.57
CA ARG A 121 3.35 4.54 5.44
C ARG A 121 3.18 5.54 6.57
N ASN A 122 3.38 5.10 7.81
CA ASN A 122 3.25 5.98 8.98
C ASN A 122 4.22 7.17 8.89
N HIS A 123 5.49 6.93 8.53
CA HIS A 123 6.48 8.01 8.34
C HIS A 123 6.10 8.99 7.22
N LYS A 124 5.59 8.48 6.09
CA LYS A 124 5.16 9.32 4.97
C LYS A 124 3.91 10.13 5.30
N LEU A 125 2.94 9.53 6.00
CA LEU A 125 1.72 10.19 6.44
C LEU A 125 2.03 11.32 7.43
N GLN A 126 2.99 11.15 8.33
CA GLN A 126 3.42 12.24 9.21
C GLN A 126 3.95 13.44 8.41
N LYS A 127 4.80 13.20 7.40
CA LYS A 127 5.29 14.27 6.52
C LYS A 127 4.18 14.95 5.72
N VAL A 128 3.19 14.18 5.27
CA VAL A 128 2.00 14.72 4.59
C VAL A 128 1.20 15.58 5.57
N LYS A 129 0.97 15.10 6.80
CA LYS A 129 0.26 15.83 7.85
C LYS A 129 0.93 17.17 8.12
N GLU A 130 2.22 17.19 8.42
CA GLU A 130 3.01 18.42 8.65
C GLU A 130 2.90 19.41 7.49
N ALA A 131 2.90 18.92 6.25
CA ALA A 131 2.77 19.76 5.06
C ALA A 131 1.34 20.30 4.86
N CYS A 132 0.31 19.56 5.24
CA CYS A 132 -1.09 19.81 4.89
C CYS A 132 -1.96 20.35 6.03
N ARG A 133 -1.63 20.07 7.29
CA ARG A 133 -2.42 20.39 8.48
C ARG A 133 -1.52 20.93 9.57
N ASP A 134 -1.92 22.08 10.10
CA ASP A 134 -1.41 22.63 11.34
C ASP A 134 -2.53 23.48 11.95
N GLU A 135 -3.47 22.78 12.58
CA GLU A 135 -4.74 23.37 13.04
C GLU A 135 -4.53 24.42 14.12
N GLU A 136 -3.50 24.29 14.95
CA GLU A 136 -3.14 25.28 15.97
C GLU A 136 -2.75 26.62 15.34
N ASN A 137 -2.09 26.58 14.18
CA ASN A 137 -1.73 27.77 13.41
C ASN A 137 -2.75 28.10 12.30
N GLY A 138 -3.92 27.45 12.31
CA GLY A 138 -4.99 27.69 11.34
C GLY A 138 -4.68 27.24 9.91
N LYS A 139 -3.72 26.31 9.72
CA LYS A 139 -3.36 25.79 8.40
C LYS A 139 -4.18 24.57 8.04
N TYR A 140 -4.92 24.66 6.92
CA TYR A 140 -5.65 23.54 6.35
C TYR A 140 -5.57 23.58 4.82
N CYS A 141 -4.73 22.72 4.24
CA CYS A 141 -4.46 22.69 2.82
C CYS A 141 -5.14 21.52 2.10
N SER A 142 -5.43 21.66 0.83
CA SER A 142 -5.88 20.54 -0.01
C SER A 142 -4.75 19.89 -0.80
N HIS A 143 -5.04 18.70 -1.33
CA HIS A 143 -4.20 18.01 -2.31
C HIS A 143 -3.72 18.90 -3.47
N ASN A 144 -4.56 19.83 -3.91
CA ASN A 144 -4.29 20.67 -5.08
C ASN A 144 -3.65 22.01 -4.71
N GLY A 145 -3.22 22.19 -3.45
CA GLY A 145 -2.49 23.37 -3.00
C GLY A 145 -3.37 24.56 -2.64
N TYR A 146 -4.68 24.36 -2.49
CA TYR A 146 -5.59 25.39 -1.99
C TYR A 146 -5.59 25.45 -0.48
N ASP A 147 -5.67 26.67 0.06
CA ASP A 147 -5.93 26.96 1.46
C ASP A 147 -7.43 26.87 1.72
N CYS A 148 -7.85 25.84 2.45
CA CYS A 148 -9.25 25.53 2.71
C CYS A 148 -9.89 26.44 3.75
N THR A 149 -9.13 27.28 4.45
CA THR A 149 -9.69 28.30 5.36
C THR A 149 -10.37 29.43 4.58
N LYS A 150 -9.84 29.70 3.37
CA LYS A 150 -10.31 30.76 2.46
C LYS A 150 -11.02 30.23 1.22
N THR A 151 -10.74 28.99 0.82
CA THR A 151 -11.37 28.36 -0.34
C THR A 151 -12.79 27.91 0.00
N ILE A 152 -13.75 28.33 -0.82
CA ILE A 152 -15.16 27.96 -0.74
C ILE A 152 -15.59 27.51 -2.14
N TRP A 153 -15.49 26.21 -2.39
CA TRP A 153 -15.80 25.59 -3.69
C TRP A 153 -17.19 25.93 -4.19
N LYS A 154 -18.20 25.82 -3.31
CA LYS A 154 -19.59 26.11 -3.69
C LYS A 154 -19.87 27.56 -4.08
N LYS A 155 -18.99 28.49 -3.72
CA LYS A 155 -19.04 29.90 -4.16
C LYS A 155 -18.11 30.19 -5.34
N GLY A 156 -17.30 29.22 -5.75
CA GLY A 156 -16.23 29.44 -6.72
C GLY A 156 -15.12 30.35 -6.19
N VAL A 157 -14.95 30.45 -4.86
CA VAL A 157 -13.86 31.19 -4.25
C VAL A 157 -12.69 30.23 -4.08
N LEU A 158 -11.68 30.34 -4.93
CA LEU A 158 -10.50 29.48 -4.90
C LEU A 158 -9.30 30.29 -4.42
N HIS A 159 -8.64 29.84 -3.35
CA HIS A 159 -7.46 30.51 -2.84
C HIS A 159 -6.26 29.57 -2.85
N TRP A 160 -5.43 29.73 -3.87
CA TRP A 160 -4.16 29.03 -3.96
C TRP A 160 -3.13 29.72 -3.06
N SER A 161 -2.39 28.94 -2.27
CA SER A 161 -1.39 29.47 -1.34
C SER A 161 -0.05 28.78 -1.57
N ASN A 162 1.03 29.58 -1.58
CA ASN A 162 2.40 29.06 -1.58
C ASN A 162 2.64 28.13 -0.38
N GLU A 163 2.02 28.40 0.77
CA GLU A 163 2.13 27.59 1.99
C GLU A 163 1.47 26.21 1.85
N CYS A 164 0.50 26.09 0.93
CA CYS A 164 -0.17 24.83 0.61
C CYS A 164 0.44 24.10 -0.59
N THR A 165 1.42 24.70 -1.28
CA THR A 165 2.13 24.05 -2.39
C THR A 165 2.89 22.81 -1.92
N ASP A 166 3.51 22.87 -0.75
CA ASP A 166 4.21 21.71 -0.18
C ASP A 166 3.26 20.54 0.09
N CYS A 167 2.04 20.82 0.58
CA CYS A 167 0.99 19.80 0.74
C CYS A 167 0.72 19.07 -0.58
N SER A 168 0.55 19.81 -1.68
CA SER A 168 0.31 19.22 -2.99
C SER A 168 1.44 18.30 -3.44
N VAL A 169 2.69 18.75 -3.28
CA VAL A 169 3.88 17.96 -3.64
C VAL A 169 3.98 16.70 -2.79
N LYS A 170 3.84 16.81 -1.47
CA LYS A 170 3.91 15.64 -0.57
C LYS A 170 2.81 14.64 -0.85
N CYS A 171 1.59 15.09 -1.10
CA CYS A 171 0.48 14.22 -1.42
C CYS A 171 0.70 13.47 -2.74
N LYS A 172 1.14 14.15 -3.81
CA LYS A 172 1.47 13.50 -5.09
C LYS A 172 2.56 12.44 -4.93
N LEU A 173 3.62 12.73 -4.19
CA LEU A 173 4.69 11.76 -3.91
C LEU A 173 4.20 10.58 -3.07
N TYR A 174 3.31 10.82 -2.11
CA TYR A 174 2.68 9.79 -1.31
C TYR A 174 1.79 8.87 -2.17
N GLU A 175 0.96 9.44 -3.03
CA GLU A 175 0.07 8.70 -3.93
C GLU A 175 0.83 7.82 -4.93
N ILE A 176 1.89 8.35 -5.56
CA ILE A 176 2.76 7.56 -6.45
C ILE A 176 3.37 6.38 -5.69
N TRP A 177 3.87 6.62 -4.48
CA TRP A 177 4.42 5.56 -3.66
C TRP A 177 3.36 4.53 -3.29
N LEU A 178 2.16 4.97 -2.88
CA LEU A 178 1.06 4.11 -2.48
C LEU A 178 0.56 3.23 -3.64
N GLY A 179 0.46 3.79 -4.85
CA GLY A 179 0.12 3.04 -6.06
C GLY A 179 1.12 1.92 -6.37
N ASN A 180 2.42 2.18 -6.22
CA ASN A 180 3.45 1.14 -6.36
C ASN A 180 3.32 0.04 -5.29
N GLN A 181 2.98 0.40 -4.06
CA GLN A 181 2.76 -0.58 -2.98
C GLN A 181 1.52 -1.43 -3.22
N ARG A 182 0.44 -0.84 -3.74
CA ARG A 182 -0.77 -1.57 -4.12
C ARG A 182 -0.48 -2.64 -5.17
N GLU A 183 0.32 -2.29 -6.18
CA GLU A 183 0.72 -3.24 -7.23
C GLU A 183 1.64 -4.35 -6.69
N ALA A 184 2.55 -4.02 -5.77
CA ALA A 184 3.38 -5.01 -5.08
C ALA A 184 2.52 -5.97 -4.23
N PHE A 185 1.55 -5.43 -3.48
CA PHE A 185 0.59 -6.20 -2.69
C PHE A 185 -0.22 -7.16 -3.55
N ARG A 186 -0.78 -6.68 -4.67
CA ARG A 186 -1.53 -7.50 -5.62
C ARG A 186 -0.70 -8.68 -6.13
N LYS A 187 0.55 -8.44 -6.52
CA LYS A 187 1.48 -9.49 -6.97
C LYS A 187 1.82 -10.49 -5.87
N GLN A 188 2.00 -10.03 -4.63
CA GLN A 188 2.20 -10.91 -3.48
C GLN A 188 0.96 -11.77 -3.27
N LYS A 189 -0.23 -11.18 -3.19
CA LYS A 189 -1.51 -11.89 -3.08
C LYS A 189 -1.67 -13.00 -4.14
N GLU A 190 -1.47 -12.69 -5.41
CA GLU A 190 -1.51 -13.69 -6.49
C GLU A 190 -0.46 -14.79 -6.35
N LYS A 191 0.73 -14.44 -5.86
CA LYS A 191 1.80 -15.41 -5.60
C LYS A 191 1.42 -16.33 -4.44
N TYR A 192 0.81 -15.81 -3.37
CA TYR A 192 0.34 -16.60 -2.24
C TYR A 192 -0.62 -17.70 -2.69
N GLU A 193 -1.65 -17.32 -3.45
CA GLU A 193 -2.65 -18.24 -3.97
C GLU A 193 -2.02 -19.33 -4.84
N LYS A 194 -1.08 -18.96 -5.72
CA LYS A 194 -0.34 -19.91 -6.57
C LYS A 194 0.55 -20.87 -5.78
N GLU A 195 1.25 -20.40 -4.74
CA GLU A 195 2.07 -21.29 -3.92
C GLU A 195 1.19 -22.27 -3.13
N ILE A 196 0.08 -21.80 -2.55
CA ILE A 196 -0.87 -22.66 -1.84
C ILE A 196 -1.42 -23.73 -2.79
N GLU A 197 -1.86 -23.36 -4.00
CA GLU A 197 -2.37 -24.31 -4.99
C GLU A 197 -1.30 -25.31 -5.43
N ALA A 198 -0.07 -24.84 -5.73
CA ALA A 198 1.00 -25.66 -6.27
C ALA A 198 1.51 -26.75 -5.32
N TYR A 199 1.59 -26.47 -4.01
CA TYR A 199 2.11 -27.44 -3.04
C TYR A 199 1.04 -28.40 -2.48
N VAL A 200 -0.24 -28.03 -2.61
CA VAL A 200 -1.35 -28.75 -2.01
C VAL A 200 -2.12 -29.61 -3.02
N SER A 201 -2.14 -29.23 -4.29
CA SER A 201 -2.83 -29.99 -5.33
C SER A 201 -1.94 -31.15 -5.75
N ASP A 202 -2.39 -32.39 -5.57
CA ASP A 202 -1.69 -33.62 -6.01
C ASP A 202 -1.53 -33.75 -7.54
N THR A 203 -1.86 -32.70 -8.31
CA THR A 203 -1.46 -32.56 -9.71
C THR A 203 0.06 -32.39 -9.77
N GLY A 204 0.73 -33.53 -9.86
CA GLY A 204 2.17 -33.70 -9.70
C GLY A 204 3.00 -32.56 -10.26
N ILE A 205 3.83 -31.99 -9.38
CA ILE A 205 5.00 -31.21 -9.78
C ILE A 205 5.87 -32.15 -10.61
N SER A 206 5.68 -32.11 -11.92
CA SER A 206 6.58 -32.76 -12.86
C SER A 206 7.96 -32.11 -12.73
N ASN A 207 8.89 -32.86 -12.16
CA ASN A 207 10.34 -32.66 -12.27
C ASN A 207 10.89 -31.25 -12.03
N THR A 208 10.98 -30.79 -10.77
CA THR A 208 12.06 -29.84 -10.42
C THR A 208 12.59 -30.04 -8.99
N ASN A 209 13.57 -30.94 -8.89
CA ASN A 209 14.57 -31.05 -7.82
C ASN A 209 14.11 -31.26 -6.37
N ILE A 210 14.96 -31.95 -5.63
CA ILE A 210 14.86 -32.38 -4.22
C ILE A 210 14.54 -31.24 -3.20
N ASN A 211 14.44 -29.98 -3.64
CA ASN A 211 14.24 -28.80 -2.80
C ASN A 211 12.79 -28.55 -2.32
N ASN A 212 11.81 -29.32 -2.80
CA ASN A 212 10.38 -29.04 -2.60
C ASN A 212 9.70 -29.77 -1.43
N GLU A 213 10.30 -30.81 -0.85
CA GLU A 213 9.66 -31.59 0.22
C GLU A 213 9.43 -30.74 1.48
N TYR A 214 10.45 -29.97 1.86
CA TYR A 214 10.38 -29.06 3.00
C TYR A 214 9.31 -27.95 2.84
N TYR A 215 9.24 -27.32 1.67
CA TYR A 215 8.22 -26.30 1.40
C TYR A 215 6.83 -26.92 1.30
N LYS A 216 6.70 -28.12 0.73
CA LYS A 216 5.44 -28.87 0.72
C LYS A 216 4.93 -29.09 2.14
N GLU A 217 5.75 -29.65 3.03
CA GLU A 217 5.36 -29.84 4.44
C GLU A 217 4.93 -28.53 5.13
N PHE A 218 5.64 -27.43 4.84
CA PHE A 218 5.32 -26.12 5.41
C PHE A 218 3.95 -25.63 4.93
N TYR A 219 3.70 -25.64 3.62
CA TYR A 219 2.45 -25.18 3.03
C TYR A 219 1.26 -26.10 3.37
N GLU A 220 1.48 -27.40 3.50
CA GLU A 220 0.48 -28.34 4.01
C GLU A 220 0.06 -28.01 5.44
N LYS A 221 1.04 -27.79 6.35
CA LYS A 221 0.76 -27.34 7.72
C LYS A 221 0.04 -26.00 7.74
N LEU A 222 0.48 -25.06 6.91
CA LEU A 222 -0.11 -23.73 6.81
C LEU A 222 -1.58 -23.81 6.36
N LYS A 223 -1.88 -24.62 5.35
CA LYS A 223 -3.25 -24.86 4.89
C LYS A 223 -4.12 -25.52 5.96
N ASN A 224 -3.59 -26.54 6.64
CA ASN A 224 -4.34 -27.29 7.66
C ASN A 224 -4.66 -26.43 8.89
N ASN A 225 -3.86 -25.40 9.16
CA ASN A 225 -4.07 -24.43 10.24
C ASN A 225 -4.87 -23.19 9.77
N GLU A 226 -5.90 -23.37 8.95
CA GLU A 226 -6.83 -22.31 8.49
C GLU A 226 -6.24 -21.24 7.55
N TYR A 227 -4.93 -21.18 7.34
CA TYR A 227 -4.30 -20.22 6.43
C TYR A 227 -4.32 -20.67 4.95
N GLY A 228 -5.10 -21.70 4.62
CA GLY A 228 -5.41 -22.03 3.21
C GLY A 228 -6.18 -20.91 2.51
N ASN A 229 -6.93 -20.10 3.27
CA ASN A 229 -7.52 -18.86 2.79
C ASN A 229 -6.53 -17.71 3.01
N ILE A 230 -6.25 -16.94 1.95
CA ILE A 230 -5.38 -15.78 2.01
C ILE A 230 -5.85 -14.73 3.02
N ASP A 231 -7.17 -14.53 3.21
CA ASP A 231 -7.67 -13.51 4.14
C ASP A 231 -7.24 -13.81 5.58
N ASN A 232 -7.15 -15.09 5.95
CA ASN A 232 -6.65 -15.49 7.27
C ASN A 232 -5.16 -15.16 7.43
N PHE A 233 -4.36 -15.32 6.37
CA PHE A 233 -2.95 -14.91 6.38
C PHE A 233 -2.80 -13.38 6.43
N LEU A 234 -3.61 -12.64 5.68
CA LEU A 234 -3.61 -11.17 5.69
C LEU A 234 -3.98 -10.61 7.06
N ASN A 235 -4.84 -11.30 7.83
CA ASN A 235 -5.09 -10.94 9.22
C ASN A 235 -3.83 -11.05 10.09
N LEU A 236 -2.95 -12.03 9.85
CA LEU A 236 -1.67 -12.10 10.56
C LEU A 236 -0.78 -10.89 10.23
N LEU A 237 -0.76 -10.45 8.98
CA LEU A 237 0.01 -9.26 8.57
C LEU A 237 -0.50 -8.00 9.27
N ASN A 238 -1.82 -7.87 9.49
CA ASN A 238 -2.39 -6.75 10.26
C ASN A 238 -1.91 -6.74 11.72
N GLU A 239 -1.62 -7.92 12.28
CA GLU A 239 -1.12 -8.08 13.66
C GLU A 239 0.38 -7.77 13.81
N GLY A 240 1.05 -7.40 12.70
CA GLY A 240 2.43 -6.95 12.68
C GLY A 240 2.67 -5.77 13.62
N LYS A 241 3.90 -5.66 14.14
CA LYS A 241 4.27 -4.66 15.15
C LYS A 241 3.99 -3.25 14.66
N TYR A 242 4.36 -2.94 13.43
CA TYR A 242 4.17 -1.60 12.85
C TYR A 242 2.78 -1.41 12.24
N CYS A 243 2.09 -2.50 11.87
CA CYS A 243 0.74 -2.45 11.32
C CYS A 243 -0.35 -2.21 12.37
N LYS A 244 -0.08 -2.56 13.63
CA LYS A 244 -0.95 -2.27 14.79
C LYS A 244 -0.96 -0.79 15.20
N GLU A 245 0.07 -0.03 14.85
CA GLU A 245 0.19 1.36 15.27
C GLU A 245 -0.80 2.26 14.50
N LYS A 246 -1.63 3.01 15.25
CA LYS A 246 -2.60 3.96 14.68
C LYS A 246 -2.04 5.38 14.70
N LEU A 247 -2.15 6.07 13.56
CA LEU A 247 -2.00 7.53 13.51
C LEU A 247 -3.35 8.22 13.83
N PRO A 248 -3.37 9.36 14.55
CA PRO A 248 -4.58 10.14 14.77
C PRO A 248 -5.25 10.51 13.42
N GLU A 249 -6.59 10.48 13.38
CA GLU A 249 -7.47 10.74 12.21
C GLU A 249 -7.39 9.74 11.03
N GLU A 250 -6.29 9.00 10.89
CA GLU A 250 -6.13 7.96 9.88
C GLU A 250 -6.70 6.61 10.34
N GLU A 251 -7.10 5.78 9.38
CA GLU A 251 -7.65 4.45 9.63
C GLU A 251 -6.55 3.43 9.92
N VAL A 252 -6.90 2.41 10.70
CA VAL A 252 -6.02 1.27 10.97
C VAL A 252 -5.87 0.46 9.69
N ILE A 253 -4.65 0.05 9.37
CA ILE A 253 -4.35 -0.75 8.18
C ILE A 253 -5.09 -2.09 8.29
N LYS A 254 -5.79 -2.46 7.21
CA LYS A 254 -6.51 -3.73 7.09
C LYS A 254 -6.31 -4.30 5.69
N PHE A 255 -5.46 -5.32 5.57
CA PHE A 255 -5.19 -5.96 4.29
C PHE A 255 -6.33 -6.88 3.81
N THR A 256 -7.26 -7.29 4.68
CA THR A 256 -8.33 -8.25 4.38
C THR A 256 -9.56 -7.68 3.68
N ASN A 257 -9.72 -6.37 3.66
CA ASN A 257 -10.86 -5.78 2.99
C ASN A 257 -10.67 -5.94 1.47
N SER A 258 -11.60 -6.68 0.86
CA SER A 258 -11.56 -7.19 -0.52
C SER A 258 -11.75 -6.13 -1.61
N GLY A 259 -11.72 -4.86 -1.24
CA GLY A 259 -11.44 -3.76 -2.15
C GLY A 259 -10.23 -3.00 -1.64
N ASP A 260 -9.42 -2.45 -2.53
CA ASP A 260 -8.27 -1.55 -2.26
C ASP A 260 -8.63 -0.25 -1.50
N LYS A 261 -9.82 -0.23 -0.91
CA LYS A 261 -10.66 0.88 -0.51
C LYS A 261 -10.24 1.55 0.79
N GLU A 262 -9.57 0.84 1.68
CA GLU A 262 -9.13 1.40 2.98
C GLU A 262 -7.60 1.52 3.06
N THR A 263 -6.86 0.42 2.88
CA THR A 263 -5.40 0.41 3.09
C THR A 263 -4.62 1.23 2.06
N PHE A 264 -5.04 1.17 0.79
CA PHE A 264 -4.39 1.87 -0.32
C PHE A 264 -5.14 3.12 -0.76
N HIS A 265 -6.01 3.65 0.13
CA HIS A 265 -6.73 4.89 -0.13
C HIS A 265 -5.85 6.11 0.10
N ARG A 266 -6.19 7.19 -0.61
CA ARG A 266 -5.59 8.51 -0.43
C ARG A 266 -5.79 8.97 1.03
N SER A 267 -4.75 9.57 1.61
CA SER A 267 -4.81 10.09 2.99
C SER A 267 -5.93 11.11 3.14
N LYS A 268 -6.52 11.21 4.34
CA LYS A 268 -7.51 12.26 4.66
C LYS A 268 -6.90 13.66 4.59
N TYR A 269 -5.59 13.77 4.80
CA TYR A 269 -4.84 15.02 4.65
C TYR A 269 -4.69 15.46 3.19
N CYS A 270 -4.75 14.49 2.26
CA CYS A 270 -4.65 14.69 0.82
C CYS A 270 -6.02 14.74 0.15
N GLN A 271 -7.08 15.14 0.84
CA GLN A 271 -8.36 15.38 0.19
C GLN A 271 -8.42 16.78 -0.41
N VAL A 272 -9.35 16.99 -1.34
CA VAL A 272 -9.70 18.34 -1.79
C VAL A 272 -10.32 19.13 -0.62
N CYS A 273 -10.36 20.46 -0.72
CA CYS A 273 -11.01 21.25 0.34
C CYS A 273 -12.50 20.86 0.44
N PRO A 274 -13.07 20.87 1.65
CA PRO A 274 -14.52 20.74 1.82
C PRO A 274 -15.27 21.76 0.97
N ASP A 275 -16.47 21.40 0.53
CA ASP A 275 -17.32 22.20 -0.36
C ASP A 275 -17.46 23.67 0.10
N CYS A 276 -17.52 23.89 1.42
CA CYS A 276 -17.71 25.18 2.07
C CYS A 276 -16.44 25.77 2.71
N GLY A 277 -15.31 25.08 2.54
CA GLY A 277 -14.09 25.33 3.30
C GLY A 277 -14.21 24.90 4.76
N VAL A 278 -13.24 25.31 5.56
CA VAL A 278 -13.18 25.03 7.00
C VAL A 278 -13.24 26.32 7.82
N ASN A 279 -13.69 26.21 9.07
CA ASN A 279 -13.50 27.20 10.10
C ASN A 279 -12.46 26.68 11.09
N CYS A 280 -11.38 27.42 11.29
CA CYS A 280 -10.34 27.09 12.26
C CYS A 280 -10.46 28.02 13.46
N ASP A 281 -10.73 27.45 14.62
CA ASP A 281 -10.61 28.12 15.91
C ASP A 281 -9.24 27.78 16.52
N ASP A 282 -8.84 28.40 17.63
CA ASP A 282 -7.50 28.31 18.27
C ASP A 282 -6.97 26.87 18.57
N LYS A 283 -7.75 25.81 18.32
CA LYS A 283 -7.39 24.42 18.61
C LYS A 283 -7.74 23.42 17.51
N THR A 284 -8.72 23.73 16.65
CA THR A 284 -9.21 22.75 15.65
C THR A 284 -9.81 23.42 14.43
N CYS A 285 -9.68 22.78 13.27
CA CYS A 285 -10.36 23.13 12.04
C CYS A 285 -11.55 22.20 11.78
N LYS A 286 -12.75 22.76 11.59
CA LYS A 286 -13.97 21.99 11.29
C LYS A 286 -14.56 22.43 9.97
N GLU A 287 -15.12 21.48 9.23
CA GLU A 287 -15.83 21.78 8.00
C GLU A 287 -17.00 22.73 8.27
N LYS A 288 -17.14 23.76 7.42
CA LYS A 288 -18.26 24.68 7.51
C LYS A 288 -19.55 23.95 7.09
N PRO A 289 -20.68 24.18 7.79
CA PRO A 289 -21.94 23.57 7.42
C PRO A 289 -22.32 24.00 5.99
N ASN A 290 -22.86 23.06 5.24
CA ASN A 290 -23.38 23.31 3.90
C ASN A 290 -24.76 24.01 3.97
N ASP A 291 -24.75 25.26 4.41
CA ASP A 291 -25.93 26.10 4.58
C ASP A 291 -26.15 27.02 3.36
N ARG A 292 -27.18 27.89 3.43
CA ARG A 292 -27.44 28.89 2.38
C ARG A 292 -26.30 29.90 2.22
N ASN A 293 -25.53 30.15 3.29
CA ASN A 293 -24.41 31.07 3.27
C ASN A 293 -23.19 30.48 2.56
N CYS A 294 -23.12 29.18 2.34
CA CYS A 294 -22.11 28.51 1.53
C CYS A 294 -22.46 28.47 0.02
N ARG A 295 -23.68 28.85 -0.37
CA ARG A 295 -24.12 28.77 -1.76
C ARG A 295 -23.70 29.99 -2.55
N ASN A 296 -23.41 29.79 -3.83
CA ASN A 296 -23.42 30.88 -4.78
C ASN A 296 -24.87 31.22 -5.12
N ASN A 297 -25.32 32.42 -4.79
CA ASN A 297 -26.67 32.90 -5.11
C ASN A 297 -26.75 33.53 -6.52
N GLY A 298 -25.72 33.33 -7.35
CA GLY A 298 -25.71 33.81 -8.73
C GLY A 298 -26.85 33.16 -9.53
N ALA A 299 -27.63 33.98 -10.24
CA ALA A 299 -28.60 33.49 -11.21
C ALA A 299 -27.86 32.90 -12.42
N TYR A 300 -28.34 31.77 -12.93
CA TYR A 300 -27.95 31.29 -14.26
C TYR A 300 -28.86 31.96 -15.28
N ASP A 301 -28.36 33.01 -15.91
CA ASP A 301 -29.12 33.86 -16.84
C ASP A 301 -28.32 34.03 -18.15
N PRO A 302 -28.40 33.06 -19.07
CA PRO A 302 -27.74 33.16 -20.37
C PRO A 302 -28.39 34.27 -21.21
N PRO A 303 -27.61 35.16 -21.85
CA PRO A 303 -28.14 36.18 -22.77
C PRO A 303 -28.95 35.55 -23.91
N GLU A 304 -29.94 36.29 -24.45
CA GLU A 304 -30.86 35.77 -25.48
C GLU A 304 -30.15 35.23 -26.74
N ASP A 305 -29.01 35.81 -27.11
CA ASP A 305 -28.22 35.42 -28.30
C ASP A 305 -27.17 34.34 -28.02
N VAL A 306 -27.04 33.87 -26.76
CA VAL A 306 -26.00 32.92 -26.35
C VAL A 306 -26.60 31.53 -26.16
N THR A 307 -26.20 30.58 -27.00
CA THR A 307 -26.62 29.19 -26.85
C THR A 307 -25.69 28.45 -25.87
N PRO A 308 -26.19 27.95 -24.72
CA PRO A 308 -25.34 27.21 -23.79
C PRO A 308 -24.84 25.89 -24.39
N THR A 309 -23.58 25.56 -24.12
CA THR A 309 -22.97 24.28 -24.50
C THR A 309 -23.22 23.25 -23.40
N GLN A 310 -23.66 22.05 -23.79
CA GLN A 310 -23.71 20.91 -22.88
C GLN A 310 -22.34 20.25 -22.78
N ILE A 311 -21.83 20.12 -21.55
CA ILE A 311 -20.55 19.48 -21.24
C ILE A 311 -20.83 18.33 -20.28
N ASN A 312 -20.48 17.12 -20.70
CA ASN A 312 -20.53 15.95 -19.83
C ASN A 312 -19.14 15.76 -19.23
N VAL A 313 -19.05 15.83 -17.91
CA VAL A 313 -17.80 15.62 -17.18
C VAL A 313 -17.93 14.42 -16.27
N PHE A 314 -16.89 13.60 -16.27
CA PHE A 314 -16.78 12.49 -15.32
C PHE A 314 -16.60 13.05 -13.92
N TYR A 315 -17.42 12.59 -12.98
CA TYR A 315 -17.29 12.94 -11.58
C TYR A 315 -16.61 11.80 -10.85
N SER A 316 -15.34 11.98 -10.53
CA SER A 316 -14.51 10.98 -9.87
C SER A 316 -14.72 10.92 -8.35
N ALA A 317 -15.61 11.76 -7.81
CA ALA A 317 -15.67 12.10 -6.38
C ALA A 317 -15.40 10.94 -5.48
N ASP A 318 -14.40 11.11 -4.63
CA ASP A 318 -14.10 10.39 -3.38
C ASP A 318 -14.35 8.87 -3.39
N GLN A 319 -14.54 8.25 -4.55
CA GLN A 319 -14.90 6.86 -4.71
C GLN A 319 -13.68 6.12 -5.23
N GLU A 320 -13.47 4.94 -4.68
CA GLU A 320 -12.18 4.25 -4.71
C GLU A 320 -11.87 3.66 -6.08
N GLY A 321 -10.59 3.56 -6.43
CA GLY A 321 -10.13 2.82 -7.62
C GLY A 321 -8.92 3.42 -8.31
N ASP A 322 -8.26 2.60 -9.12
CA ASP A 322 -7.21 3.05 -10.05
C ASP A 322 -7.80 4.06 -11.04
N ILE A 323 -7.16 5.23 -11.18
CA ILE A 323 -7.60 6.28 -12.11
C ILE A 323 -7.70 5.76 -13.55
N SER A 324 -6.84 4.80 -13.92
CA SER A 324 -6.89 4.16 -15.24
C SER A 324 -8.15 3.31 -15.42
N ASN A 325 -8.60 2.59 -14.38
CA ASN A 325 -9.86 1.83 -14.45
C ASN A 325 -11.08 2.77 -14.51
N LYS A 326 -11.05 3.88 -13.77
CA LYS A 326 -12.12 4.90 -13.80
C LYS A 326 -12.22 5.58 -15.17
N LEU A 327 -11.07 5.96 -15.74
CA LEU A 327 -11.02 6.56 -17.07
C LEU A 327 -11.39 5.54 -18.15
N SER A 328 -11.13 4.24 -17.94
CA SER A 328 -11.56 3.20 -18.90
C SER A 328 -13.08 3.10 -19.02
N GLU A 329 -13.83 3.27 -17.93
CA GLU A 329 -15.30 3.35 -17.97
C GLU A 329 -15.77 4.58 -18.75
N PHE A 330 -15.05 5.70 -18.65
CA PHE A 330 -15.34 6.92 -19.40
C PHE A 330 -15.03 6.78 -20.91
N CYS A 331 -13.98 6.03 -21.25
CA CYS A 331 -13.62 5.74 -22.65
C CYS A 331 -14.55 4.71 -23.30
N ASN A 332 -15.35 3.98 -22.52
CA ASN A 332 -16.38 3.08 -23.02
C ASN A 332 -17.71 3.85 -23.20
N GLU A 333 -18.49 3.55 -24.23
CA GLU A 333 -19.70 4.31 -24.62
C GLU A 333 -20.86 4.27 -23.57
N GLU A 334 -20.71 3.59 -22.43
CA GLU A 334 -21.67 3.59 -21.30
C GLU A 334 -21.52 4.82 -20.39
N ILE A 335 -21.66 6.01 -20.98
CA ILE A 335 -21.36 7.33 -20.37
C ILE A 335 -22.34 7.70 -19.22
N GLU A 336 -23.46 7.01 -19.04
CA GLU A 336 -24.58 7.53 -18.25
C GLU A 336 -24.50 7.34 -16.73
N LYS A 337 -23.77 6.34 -16.20
CA LYS A 337 -23.86 6.02 -14.76
C LYS A 337 -23.07 6.98 -13.85
N ASN A 338 -21.91 7.49 -14.28
CA ASN A 338 -20.98 8.27 -13.42
C ASN A 338 -20.63 9.69 -13.94
N SER A 339 -21.41 10.22 -14.89
CA SER A 339 -21.21 11.56 -15.45
C SER A 339 -22.09 12.64 -14.82
N GLN A 340 -21.53 13.82 -14.60
CA GLN A 340 -22.25 15.06 -14.35
C GLN A 340 -22.47 15.81 -15.67
N LYS A 341 -23.72 16.21 -15.92
CA LYS A 341 -24.06 17.05 -17.08
C LYS A 341 -24.06 18.51 -16.65
N TRP A 342 -23.35 19.35 -17.40
CA TRP A 342 -23.25 20.78 -17.15
C TRP A 342 -23.69 21.56 -18.38
N GLN A 343 -24.42 22.65 -18.18
CA GLN A 343 -24.76 23.63 -19.21
C GLN A 343 -23.95 24.89 -18.96
N CYS A 344 -23.10 25.27 -19.91
CA CYS A 344 -22.15 26.34 -19.75
C CYS A 344 -22.25 27.35 -20.90
N TYR A 345 -22.08 28.63 -20.59
CA TYR A 345 -21.88 29.68 -21.59
C TYR A 345 -20.71 30.59 -21.21
N TYR A 346 -20.02 31.11 -22.22
CA TYR A 346 -18.91 32.05 -22.07
C TYR A 346 -18.97 33.08 -23.19
N GLU A 347 -19.30 34.32 -22.84
CA GLU A 347 -19.28 35.45 -23.77
C GLU A 347 -18.12 36.40 -23.41
N SER A 348 -17.90 36.64 -22.11
CA SER A 348 -16.78 37.43 -21.61
C SER A 348 -16.38 37.00 -20.19
N THR A 349 -15.32 37.61 -19.64
CA THR A 349 -14.88 37.39 -18.25
C THR A 349 -15.95 37.73 -17.21
N TYR A 350 -16.92 38.58 -17.55
CA TYR A 350 -18.02 38.97 -16.67
C TYR A 350 -19.33 38.24 -16.98
N ILE A 351 -19.50 37.80 -18.23
CA ILE A 351 -20.71 37.13 -18.72
C ILE A 351 -20.34 35.68 -19.06
N ASN A 352 -20.30 34.86 -18.02
CA ASN A 352 -20.10 33.42 -18.15
C ASN A 352 -20.70 32.70 -16.93
N ALA A 353 -21.31 31.54 -17.16
CA ALA A 353 -21.74 30.67 -16.09
C ALA A 353 -21.86 29.22 -16.57
N CYS A 354 -21.80 28.31 -15.61
CA CYS A 354 -21.97 26.88 -15.75
C CYS A 354 -22.97 26.41 -14.70
N LYS A 355 -23.95 25.62 -15.12
CA LYS A 355 -25.00 25.06 -14.28
C LYS A 355 -25.01 23.54 -14.40
N MET A 356 -24.92 22.86 -13.27
CA MET A 356 -25.02 21.40 -13.20
C MET A 356 -26.48 20.95 -13.26
N GLU A 357 -26.78 19.97 -14.11
CA GLU A 357 -28.10 19.33 -14.15
C GLU A 357 -28.25 18.33 -12.98
N LYS A 358 -29.42 18.30 -12.35
CA LYS A 358 -29.75 17.29 -11.32
C LYS A 358 -30.10 15.96 -11.99
N LYS A 359 -29.40 14.87 -11.64
CA LYS A 359 -29.85 13.50 -11.92
C LYS A 359 -30.71 13.00 -10.75
N ASN A 360 -31.94 12.58 -11.03
CA ASN A 360 -32.77 11.86 -10.06
C ASN A 360 -32.19 10.45 -9.84
N GLY A 361 -31.61 10.18 -8.66
CA GLY A 361 -31.22 8.82 -8.27
C GLY A 361 -29.92 8.68 -7.47
N ASN A 362 -29.03 9.67 -7.48
CA ASN A 362 -27.79 9.64 -6.68
C ASN A 362 -27.87 10.66 -5.53
N ASN A 363 -27.22 10.36 -4.40
CA ASN A 363 -27.04 11.22 -3.21
C ASN A 363 -26.24 12.53 -3.49
N MET A 364 -26.43 13.20 -4.63
CA MET A 364 -25.90 14.54 -4.88
C MET A 364 -26.99 15.58 -4.57
N SER A 365 -26.77 16.33 -3.51
CA SER A 365 -27.84 17.01 -2.78
C SER A 365 -28.30 18.36 -3.34
N GLU A 366 -27.72 18.97 -4.38
CA GLU A 366 -28.20 20.28 -4.87
C GLU A 366 -27.64 20.75 -6.22
N GLU A 367 -28.36 21.68 -6.86
CA GLU A 367 -28.00 22.36 -8.12
C GLU A 367 -26.78 23.27 -7.90
N LYS A 368 -25.74 23.17 -8.74
CA LYS A 368 -24.52 23.98 -8.64
C LYS A 368 -24.47 24.97 -9.80
N ILE A 369 -24.33 26.25 -9.49
CA ILE A 369 -24.09 27.32 -10.48
C ILE A 369 -22.74 27.98 -10.14
N THR A 370 -21.86 28.08 -11.13
CA THR A 370 -20.53 28.68 -10.97
C THR A 370 -20.09 29.38 -12.25
N GLN A 371 -19.02 30.16 -12.20
CA GLN A 371 -18.39 30.73 -13.40
C GLN A 371 -17.68 29.65 -14.22
N PHE A 372 -17.53 29.87 -15.53
CA PHE A 372 -16.90 28.90 -16.43
C PHE A 372 -15.46 28.57 -16.02
N HIS A 373 -14.67 29.58 -15.62
CA HIS A 373 -13.30 29.36 -15.13
C HIS A 373 -13.27 28.44 -13.90
N ASN A 374 -14.16 28.66 -12.95
CA ASN A 374 -14.27 27.83 -11.75
C ASN A 374 -14.74 26.41 -12.07
N PHE A 375 -15.62 26.24 -13.06
CA PHE A 375 -16.01 24.92 -13.57
C PHE A 375 -14.80 24.19 -14.19
N PHE A 376 -14.01 24.89 -15.00
CA PHE A 376 -12.83 24.33 -15.64
C PHE A 376 -11.78 23.89 -14.60
N GLU A 377 -11.45 24.77 -13.65
CA GLU A 377 -10.54 24.45 -12.54
C GLU A 377 -11.07 23.26 -11.73
N LEU A 378 -12.35 23.26 -11.38
CA LEU A 378 -13.00 22.16 -10.68
C LEU A 378 -12.81 20.84 -11.43
N TRP A 379 -13.03 20.82 -12.75
CA TRP A 379 -12.84 19.61 -13.52
C TRP A 379 -11.39 19.13 -13.52
N ILE A 380 -10.42 20.02 -13.74
CA ILE A 380 -8.99 19.67 -13.69
C ILE A 380 -8.60 19.10 -12.32
N ILE A 381 -9.16 19.65 -11.24
CA ILE A 381 -8.85 19.32 -9.84
C ILE A 381 -9.47 18.01 -9.37
N TYR A 382 -10.63 17.64 -9.90
CA TYR A 382 -11.26 16.36 -9.61
C TYR A 382 -10.78 15.25 -10.56
N LEU A 383 -10.37 15.61 -11.78
CA LEU A 383 -9.91 14.63 -12.77
C LEU A 383 -8.42 14.25 -12.61
N LEU A 384 -7.57 15.15 -12.10
CA LEU A 384 -6.16 14.91 -11.78
C LEU A 384 -5.98 14.72 -10.27
#